data_AF-A0A945IM79-F1
#
_entry.id   AF-A0A945IM79-F1
#
_cell.length_a   1.000
_cell.length_b   1.000
_cell.length_c   1.000
_cell.angle_alpha   90.00
_cell.angle_beta   90.00
_cell.angle_gamma   90.00
#
_symmetry.space_group_name_H-M   'P 1'
#
loop_
_entity.id
_entity.type
_entity.pdbx_description
1 polymer ?
#
loop_
_entity_poly.entity_id
_entity_poly.type
_entity_poly.pdbx_seq_one_letter_code
_entity_poly.pdbx_strand_id
1 'polypeptide(L)'
;MRLYNTMTRKIDPVETAHPKIARIYACGPTVYRDAHVGNMRTFLVTDLIARTLRHQGFRTIVVQNITDVGHMADDTGLGEAQLDPAPQDKMLAESEKTGQSALEIAQRFEHRFHHDLAQLNIYPADHYPKASESIDSMLDLIGKLIDSGNAYVGIDNSVYFSAESYPSYGALSGNKLHALRPGHKFDPDENESAKRFHADWALWKSAGDTRTQL
;
A
#
# COMPACT_ATOMS: atom_id res chain seq x y z
N MET A 1 13.95 1.91 23.68
CA MET A 1 13.91 0.80 22.69
C MET A 1 14.86 1.13 21.55
N ARG A 2 15.44 0.14 20.88
CA ARG A 2 16.25 0.33 19.66
C ARG A 2 15.70 -0.58 18.56
N LEU A 3 15.63 -0.09 17.32
CA LEU A 3 15.11 -0.82 16.17
C LEU A 3 16.13 -0.78 15.03
N TYR A 4 16.12 -1.82 14.18
CA TYR A 4 16.86 -1.77 12.92
C TYR A 4 16.16 -0.77 11.99
N ASN A 5 16.88 0.26 11.59
CA ASN A 5 16.41 1.31 10.71
C ASN A 5 16.87 1.00 9.28
N THR A 6 15.92 0.68 8.40
CA THR A 6 16.19 0.34 7.01
C THR A 6 16.92 1.45 6.25
N MET A 7 16.65 2.72 6.57
CA MET A 7 17.29 3.87 5.92
C MET A 7 18.79 3.96 6.26
N THR A 8 19.16 3.76 7.53
CA THR A 8 20.55 3.88 8.01
C THR A 8 21.31 2.56 8.00
N ARG A 9 20.59 1.43 7.88
CA ARG A 9 21.08 0.05 7.98
C ARG A 9 21.75 -0.24 9.33
N LYS A 10 21.28 0.42 10.39
CA LYS A 10 21.83 0.32 11.75
C LYS A 10 20.72 0.12 12.77
N ILE A 11 21.12 -0.33 13.95
CA ILE A 11 20.23 -0.39 15.10
C ILE A 11 20.26 0.97 15.79
N ASP A 12 19.23 1.77 15.53
CA ASP A 12 19.11 3.15 16.03
C ASP A 12 18.18 3.20 17.26
N PRO A 13 18.38 4.14 18.19
CA PRO A 13 17.39 4.42 19.22
C PRO A 13 16.09 4.94 18.58
N VAL A 14 14.95 4.59 19.18
CA VAL A 14 13.68 5.20 18.77
C VAL A 14 13.58 6.59 19.37
N GLU A 15 13.68 7.59 18.50
CA GLU A 15 13.48 9.01 18.80
C GLU A 15 12.13 9.47 18.25
N THR A 16 11.44 10.33 19.00
CA THR A 16 10.08 10.78 18.66
C THR A 16 10.07 12.27 18.35
N ALA A 17 9.33 12.66 17.31
CA ALA A 17 9.19 14.07 16.91
C ALA A 17 8.58 14.96 18.03
N HIS A 18 7.75 14.37 18.90
CA HIS A 18 7.26 15.02 20.12
C HIS A 18 7.70 14.22 21.34
N PRO A 19 8.11 14.87 22.45
CA PRO A 19 8.54 14.18 23.65
C PRO A 19 7.50 13.15 24.11
N LYS A 20 7.94 11.89 24.28
CA LYS A 20 7.12 10.77 24.78
C LYS A 20 5.85 10.45 23.98
N ILE A 21 5.73 10.90 22.72
CA ILE A 21 4.64 10.52 21.82
C ILE A 21 5.20 9.79 20.60
N ALA A 22 4.98 8.48 20.53
CA ALA A 22 5.37 7.67 19.38
C ALA A 22 4.19 7.52 18.42
N ARG A 23 4.32 8.08 17.20
CA ARG A 23 3.36 7.86 16.11
C ARG A 23 3.89 6.74 15.21
N ILE A 24 3.08 5.70 15.02
CA ILE A 24 3.45 4.50 14.27
C ILE A 24 2.44 4.32 13.16
N TYR A 25 2.91 4.29 11.92
CA TYR A 25 2.11 3.83 10.78
C TYR A 25 2.62 2.45 10.36
N ALA A 26 1.71 1.51 10.15
CA ALA A 26 2.00 0.21 9.58
C ALA A 26 0.99 -0.11 8.48
N CYS A 27 1.44 -0.63 7.34
CA CYS A 27 0.53 -1.08 6.29
C CYS A 27 -0.39 -2.16 6.84
N GLY A 28 -1.70 -2.02 6.61
CA GLY A 28 -2.68 -3.01 7.00
C GLY A 28 -3.04 -3.98 5.87
N PRO A 29 -4.13 -4.75 6.02
CA PRO A 29 -4.51 -5.78 5.07
C PRO A 29 -5.14 -5.20 3.81
N THR A 30 -5.08 -5.98 2.74
CA THR A 30 -6.07 -5.89 1.67
C THR A 30 -7.16 -6.93 1.89
N VAL A 31 -8.40 -6.47 2.01
CA VAL A 31 -9.52 -7.24 2.55
C VAL A 31 -10.32 -7.94 1.45
N TYR A 32 -9.67 -8.78 0.64
CA TYR A 32 -10.34 -9.59 -0.39
C TYR A 32 -10.37 -11.09 -0.07
N ARG A 33 -9.63 -11.50 0.97
CA ARG A 33 -9.53 -12.88 1.44
C ARG A 33 -9.10 -12.89 2.91
N ASP A 34 -9.13 -14.08 3.51
CA ASP A 34 -8.59 -14.30 4.84
C ASP A 34 -7.09 -14.00 4.90
N ALA A 35 -6.69 -13.31 5.97
CA ALA A 35 -5.30 -13.04 6.25
C ALA A 35 -4.57 -14.33 6.66
N HIS A 36 -3.39 -14.55 6.12
CA HIS A 36 -2.58 -15.73 6.43
C HIS A 36 -1.54 -15.43 7.52
N VAL A 37 -0.90 -16.49 8.03
CA VAL A 37 0.15 -16.40 9.07
C VAL A 37 1.26 -15.39 8.76
N GLY A 38 1.59 -15.21 7.47
CA GLY A 38 2.55 -14.22 7.02
C GLY A 38 2.10 -12.79 7.29
N ASN A 39 0.83 -12.46 7.06
CA ASN A 39 0.26 -11.17 7.42
C ASN A 39 0.23 -10.99 8.95
N MET A 40 -0.23 -12.02 9.67
CA MET A 40 -0.37 -11.98 11.13
C MET A 40 0.94 -11.70 11.85
N ARG A 41 2.05 -12.25 11.36
CA ARG A 41 3.40 -11.94 11.88
C ARG A 41 3.69 -10.44 11.83
N THR A 42 3.35 -9.76 10.73
CA THR A 42 3.60 -8.31 10.56
C THR A 42 2.78 -7.48 11.55
N PHE A 43 1.50 -7.84 11.74
CA PHE A 43 0.62 -7.15 12.67
C PHE A 43 1.05 -7.35 14.13
N LEU A 44 1.46 -8.57 14.49
CA LEU A 44 2.03 -8.88 15.79
C LEU A 44 3.29 -8.06 16.08
N VAL A 45 4.20 -7.92 15.12
CA VAL A 45 5.43 -7.12 15.29
C VAL A 45 5.09 -5.67 15.60
N THR A 46 4.12 -5.08 14.90
CA THR A 46 3.68 -3.69 15.15
C THR A 46 3.12 -3.53 16.56
N ASP A 47 2.30 -4.47 17.02
CA ASP A 47 1.76 -4.45 18.38
C ASP A 47 2.84 -4.63 19.45
N LEU A 48 3.80 -5.55 19.26
CA LEU A 48 4.93 -5.72 20.18
C LEU A 48 5.77 -4.45 20.32
N ILE A 49 6.01 -3.74 19.21
CA ILE A 49 6.70 -2.43 19.21
C ILE A 49 5.89 -1.42 20.03
N ALA A 50 4.59 -1.30 19.77
CA ALA A 50 3.72 -0.36 20.48
C ALA A 50 3.62 -0.68 21.99
N ARG A 51 3.49 -1.95 22.38
CA ARG A 51 3.49 -2.38 23.79
C ARG A 51 4.81 -2.07 24.48
N THR A 52 5.93 -2.33 23.81
CA THR A 52 7.26 -2.06 24.36
C THR A 52 7.46 -0.56 24.61
N LEU A 53 6.99 0.29 23.69
CA LEU A 53 7.03 1.75 23.86
C LEU A 53 6.12 2.23 24.98
N ARG A 54 4.88 1.71 25.07
CA ARG A 54 3.96 2.00 26.17
C ARG A 54 4.56 1.63 27.52
N HIS A 55 5.18 0.45 27.62
CA HIS A 55 5.89 0.02 28.82
C HIS A 55 7.06 0.95 29.19
N GLN A 56 7.70 1.60 28.22
CA GLN A 56 8.76 2.60 28.42
C GLN A 56 8.22 4.03 28.69
N GLY A 57 6.91 4.17 28.93
CA GLY A 57 6.25 5.42 29.26
C GLY A 57 5.99 6.33 28.07
N PHE A 58 5.97 5.81 26.85
CA PHE A 58 5.50 6.57 25.68
C PHE A 58 3.98 6.44 25.55
N ARG A 59 3.33 7.54 25.17
CA ARG A 59 2.01 7.46 24.54
C ARG A 59 2.21 7.02 23.09
N THR A 60 1.58 5.93 22.69
CA THR A 60 1.59 5.46 21.29
C THR A 60 0.33 5.90 20.58
N ILE A 61 0.46 6.24 19.30
CA ILE A 61 -0.65 6.39 18.35
C ILE A 61 -0.31 5.50 17.16
N VAL A 62 -1.06 4.43 16.98
CA VAL A 62 -0.89 3.43 15.93
C VAL A 62 -1.97 3.67 14.86
N VAL A 63 -1.54 3.82 13.61
CA VAL A 63 -2.41 3.92 12.45
C VAL A 63 -2.12 2.73 11.53
N GLN A 64 -3.18 2.03 11.12
CA GLN A 64 -3.09 0.91 10.20
C GLN A 64 -4.20 1.00 9.17
N ASN A 65 -3.85 1.24 7.90
CA ASN A 65 -4.88 1.42 6.87
C ASN A 65 -5.63 0.11 6.56
N ILE A 66 -6.84 0.21 6.00
CA ILE A 66 -7.52 -0.91 5.34
C ILE A 66 -7.53 -0.64 3.84
N THR A 67 -6.97 -1.55 3.05
CA THR A 67 -7.07 -1.48 1.58
C THR A 67 -8.31 -2.25 1.15
N ASP A 68 -9.44 -1.53 1.07
CA ASP A 68 -10.75 -2.04 0.67
C ASP A 68 -11.10 -1.77 -0.80
N VAL A 69 -10.28 -0.95 -1.46
CA VAL A 69 -10.29 -0.72 -2.91
C VAL A 69 -8.86 -0.81 -3.45
N GLY A 70 -8.70 -1.32 -4.67
CA GLY A 70 -7.43 -1.23 -5.39
C GLY A 70 -6.57 -2.49 -5.48
N HIS A 71 -7.07 -3.68 -5.09
CA HIS A 71 -6.40 -4.94 -5.45
C HIS A 71 -6.63 -5.28 -6.92
N MET A 72 -5.94 -4.53 -7.78
CA MET A 72 -6.05 -4.69 -9.21
C MET A 72 -5.36 -5.98 -9.66
N ALA A 73 -5.98 -6.63 -10.63
CA ALA A 73 -5.49 -7.79 -11.37
C ALA A 73 -4.10 -7.64 -12.00
N ASP A 74 -3.51 -6.44 -11.97
CA ASP A 74 -2.24 -6.12 -12.63
C ASP A 74 -1.01 -6.25 -11.73
N ASP A 75 -1.14 -6.60 -10.44
CA ASP A 75 -0.01 -6.72 -9.50
C ASP A 75 0.91 -7.93 -9.75
N THR A 76 0.90 -8.45 -10.98
CA THR A 76 1.85 -9.42 -11.55
C THR A 76 3.33 -8.95 -11.54
N GLY A 77 3.61 -7.72 -11.08
CA GLY A 77 4.95 -7.11 -11.10
C GLY A 77 5.68 -7.05 -9.75
N LEU A 78 5.02 -7.37 -8.63
CA LEU A 78 5.63 -7.36 -7.29
C LEU A 78 5.53 -8.73 -6.61
N GLY A 79 6.28 -9.71 -7.14
CA GLY A 79 6.75 -10.86 -6.37
C GLY A 79 5.74 -11.89 -5.88
N GLU A 80 4.43 -11.73 -6.08
CA GLU A 80 3.49 -12.84 -5.93
C GLU A 80 3.63 -13.76 -7.14
N ALA A 81 4.18 -14.95 -6.92
CA ALA A 81 4.23 -16.01 -7.91
C ALA A 81 2.82 -16.23 -8.48
N GLN A 82 2.71 -16.14 -9.80
CA GLN A 82 1.51 -16.42 -10.59
C GLN A 82 0.96 -17.80 -10.20
N LEU A 83 -0.06 -17.81 -9.33
CA LEU A 83 -0.87 -18.98 -9.04
C LEU A 83 -2.20 -18.95 -9.78
N ASP A 84 -2.55 -17.83 -10.42
CA ASP A 84 -3.81 -17.68 -11.14
C ASP A 84 -3.55 -17.15 -12.57
N PRO A 85 -3.88 -17.92 -13.63
CA PRO A 85 -3.60 -17.57 -15.02
C PRO A 85 -4.55 -16.52 -15.63
N ALA A 86 -5.49 -15.97 -14.88
CA ALA A 86 -6.43 -14.95 -15.36
C ALA A 86 -6.18 -13.59 -14.68
N PRO A 87 -5.99 -12.49 -15.44
CA PRO A 87 -5.92 -11.13 -14.88
C PRO A 87 -7.33 -10.63 -14.54
N GLN A 88 -8.06 -11.37 -13.70
CA GLN A 88 -9.34 -10.93 -13.17
C GLN A 88 -9.13 -10.26 -11.82
N ASP A 89 -9.79 -9.13 -11.61
CA ASP A 89 -9.78 -8.44 -10.33
C ASP A 89 -10.34 -9.40 -9.28
N LYS A 90 -9.52 -9.77 -8.28
CA LYS A 90 -9.88 -10.82 -7.31
C LYS A 90 -11.16 -10.46 -6.55
N MET A 91 -11.48 -9.16 -6.40
CA MET A 91 -12.72 -8.69 -5.80
C MET A 91 -13.91 -8.87 -6.74
N LEU A 92 -13.74 -8.58 -8.03
CA LEU A 92 -14.79 -8.79 -9.03
C LEU A 92 -15.08 -10.28 -9.23
N ALA A 93 -14.04 -11.13 -9.27
CA ALA A 93 -14.21 -12.58 -9.37
C ALA A 93 -14.98 -13.16 -8.19
N GLU A 94 -14.74 -12.68 -6.96
CA GLU A 94 -15.53 -13.09 -5.80
C GLU A 94 -16.94 -12.46 -5.80
N SER A 95 -17.10 -11.25 -6.32
CA SER A 95 -18.40 -10.60 -6.50
C SER A 95 -19.32 -11.40 -7.43
N GLU A 96 -18.81 -11.83 -8.58
CA GLU A 96 -19.55 -12.66 -9.54
C GLU A 96 -19.95 -14.02 -8.95
N LYS A 97 -19.08 -14.63 -8.14
CA LYS A 97 -19.38 -15.92 -7.49
C LYS A 97 -20.39 -15.82 -6.35
N THR A 98 -20.34 -14.73 -5.58
CA THR A 98 -21.12 -14.60 -4.34
C THR A 98 -22.39 -13.77 -4.49
N GLY A 99 -22.52 -13.02 -5.59
CA GLY A 99 -23.60 -12.05 -5.79
C GLY A 99 -23.51 -10.82 -4.89
N GLN A 100 -22.36 -10.61 -4.22
CA GLN A 100 -22.11 -9.50 -3.31
C GLN A 100 -21.29 -8.43 -4.01
N SER A 101 -21.50 -7.16 -3.66
CA SER A 101 -20.66 -6.05 -4.12
C SER A 101 -19.22 -6.17 -3.60
N ALA A 102 -18.27 -5.50 -4.28
CA ALA A 102 -16.89 -5.45 -3.83
C ALA A 102 -16.77 -4.88 -2.40
N LEU A 103 -17.55 -3.86 -2.05
CA LEU A 103 -17.54 -3.29 -0.70
C LEU A 103 -18.07 -4.26 0.36
N GLU A 104 -19.10 -5.04 0.07
CA GLU A 104 -19.60 -6.07 1.00
C GLU A 104 -18.58 -7.18 1.24
N ILE A 105 -17.85 -7.57 0.19
CA ILE A 105 -16.74 -8.53 0.30
C ILE A 105 -15.62 -7.94 1.18
N ALA A 106 -15.27 -6.67 0.94
CA ALA A 106 -14.26 -5.96 1.71
C ALA A 106 -14.61 -5.89 3.20
N GLN A 107 -15.84 -5.49 3.51
CA GLN A 107 -16.36 -5.42 4.87
C GLN A 107 -16.34 -6.79 5.57
N ARG A 108 -16.71 -7.86 4.86
CA ARG A 108 -16.66 -9.22 5.41
C ARG A 108 -15.24 -9.62 5.81
N PHE A 109 -14.26 -9.41 4.95
CA PHE A 109 -12.87 -9.79 5.24
C PHE A 109 -12.19 -8.84 6.22
N GLU A 110 -12.57 -7.57 6.26
CA GLU A 110 -12.17 -6.62 7.31
C GLU A 110 -12.64 -7.10 8.69
N HIS A 111 -13.91 -7.51 8.81
CA HIS A 111 -14.44 -8.06 10.05
C HIS A 111 -13.69 -9.33 10.49
N ARG A 112 -13.41 -10.24 9.55
CA ARG A 112 -12.63 -11.46 9.83
C ARG A 112 -11.20 -11.14 10.25
N PHE A 113 -10.55 -10.19 9.59
CA PHE A 113 -9.24 -9.69 9.98
C PHE A 113 -9.21 -9.20 11.44
N HIS A 114 -10.17 -8.36 11.85
CA HIS A 114 -10.25 -7.89 13.24
C HIS A 114 -10.54 -9.02 14.23
N HIS A 115 -11.38 -9.99 13.85
CA HIS A 115 -11.62 -11.18 14.66
C HIS A 115 -10.31 -11.96 14.89
N ASP A 116 -9.53 -12.20 13.84
CA ASP A 116 -8.27 -12.93 13.93
C ASP A 116 -7.23 -12.19 14.79
N LEU A 117 -7.13 -10.86 14.66
CA LEU A 117 -6.29 -10.05 15.55
C LEU A 117 -6.66 -10.24 17.03
N ALA A 118 -7.96 -10.23 17.34
CA ALA A 118 -8.44 -10.42 18.70
C ALA A 118 -8.14 -11.82 19.23
N GLN A 119 -8.29 -12.87 18.41
CA GLN A 119 -7.94 -14.25 18.77
C GLN A 119 -6.45 -14.40 19.08
N LEU A 120 -5.60 -13.64 18.41
CA LEU A 120 -4.15 -13.62 18.65
C LEU A 120 -3.73 -12.63 19.75
N ASN A 121 -4.69 -12.01 20.44
CA ASN A 121 -4.44 -10.96 21.43
C ASN A 121 -3.58 -9.82 20.89
N ILE A 122 -3.70 -9.49 19.61
CA ILE A 122 -3.08 -8.32 18.99
C ILE A 122 -3.99 -7.12 19.29
N TYR A 123 -3.44 -6.05 19.86
CA TYR A 123 -4.26 -4.87 20.16
C TYR A 123 -4.63 -4.12 18.87
N PRO A 124 -5.87 -3.60 18.78
CA PRO A 124 -6.27 -2.80 17.63
C PRO A 124 -5.43 -1.53 17.53
N ALA A 125 -5.22 -1.06 16.30
CA ALA A 125 -4.69 0.26 16.04
C ALA A 125 -5.68 1.34 16.52
N ASP A 126 -5.17 2.54 16.80
CA ASP A 126 -6.00 3.67 17.21
C ASP A 126 -6.86 4.19 16.05
N HIS A 127 -6.38 4.03 14.80
CA HIS A 127 -7.09 4.43 13.59
C HIS A 127 -6.92 3.42 12.44
N TYR A 128 -8.03 3.18 11.74
CA TYR A 128 -8.11 2.30 10.56
C TYR A 128 -8.63 3.05 9.33
N PRO A 129 -7.89 4.01 8.75
CA PRO A 129 -8.36 4.74 7.58
C PRO A 129 -8.53 3.78 6.40
N LYS A 130 -9.68 3.85 5.73
CA LYS A 130 -9.98 3.06 4.54
C LYS A 130 -9.55 3.78 3.28
N ALA A 131 -9.11 3.03 2.28
CA ALA A 131 -8.75 3.61 0.99
C ALA A 131 -9.98 4.24 0.30
N SER A 132 -11.14 3.58 0.36
CA SER A 132 -12.40 4.10 -0.19
C SER A 132 -12.87 5.41 0.46
N GLU A 133 -12.56 5.61 1.73
CA GLU A 133 -12.92 6.81 2.50
C GLU A 133 -11.88 7.93 2.39
N SER A 134 -10.73 7.67 1.77
CA SER A 134 -9.60 8.61 1.70
C SER A 134 -9.39 9.23 0.31
N ILE A 135 -10.34 9.04 -0.63
CA ILE A 135 -10.21 9.45 -2.03
C ILE A 135 -9.91 10.94 -2.17
N ASP A 136 -10.64 11.82 -1.47
CA ASP A 136 -10.42 13.27 -1.56
C ASP A 136 -9.01 13.67 -1.11
N SER A 137 -8.47 13.00 -0.10
CA SER A 137 -7.10 13.23 0.37
C SER A 137 -6.05 12.73 -0.64
N MET A 138 -6.34 11.62 -1.34
CA MET A 138 -5.48 11.14 -2.43
C MET A 138 -5.48 12.14 -3.59
N LEU A 139 -6.65 12.65 -3.99
CA LEU A 139 -6.78 13.62 -5.07
C LEU A 139 -6.05 14.94 -4.75
N ASP A 140 -6.18 15.45 -3.52
CA ASP A 140 -5.44 16.64 -3.06
C ASP A 140 -3.92 16.43 -3.12
N LEU A 141 -3.41 15.28 -2.66
CA LEU A 141 -1.99 14.95 -2.74
C LEU A 141 -1.51 14.84 -4.19
N ILE A 142 -2.30 14.20 -5.06
CA ILE A 142 -1.97 14.06 -6.47
C ILE A 142 -1.92 15.42 -7.17
N GLY A 143 -2.88 16.31 -6.88
CA GLY A 143 -2.87 17.69 -7.37
C GLY A 143 -1.57 18.41 -7.01
N LYS A 144 -1.15 18.34 -5.74
CA LYS A 144 0.12 18.92 -5.27
C LYS A 144 1.35 18.32 -5.96
N LEU A 145 1.33 17.02 -6.25
CA LEU A 145 2.42 16.36 -6.97
C LEU A 145 2.49 16.82 -8.44
N ILE A 146 1.35 17.03 -9.09
CA ILE A 146 1.30 17.60 -10.44
C ILE A 146 1.82 19.04 -10.42
N ASP A 147 1.32 19.88 -9.52
CA ASP A 147 1.70 21.30 -9.40
C ASP A 147 3.21 21.48 -9.13
N SER A 148 3.80 20.55 -8.39
CA SER A 148 5.24 20.55 -8.07
C SER A 148 6.11 19.87 -9.13
N GLY A 149 5.53 19.40 -10.25
CA GLY A 149 6.26 18.74 -11.33
C GLY A 149 6.72 17.32 -11.04
N ASN A 150 6.20 16.68 -9.98
CA ASN A 150 6.54 15.31 -9.58
C ASN A 150 5.56 14.26 -10.13
N ALA A 151 4.46 14.68 -10.76
CA ALA A 151 3.50 13.82 -11.41
C ALA A 151 3.02 14.38 -12.75
N TYR A 152 2.47 13.52 -13.60
CA TYR A 152 1.95 13.89 -14.91
C TYR A 152 0.80 12.98 -15.34
N VAL A 153 -0.04 13.49 -16.25
CA VAL A 153 -1.07 12.70 -16.93
C VAL A 153 -0.44 11.97 -18.12
N GLY A 154 -0.58 10.65 -18.18
CA GLY A 154 -0.16 9.80 -19.28
C GLY A 154 -1.16 9.81 -20.44
N ILE A 155 -0.77 9.21 -21.57
CA ILE A 155 -1.63 9.14 -22.77
C ILE A 155 -2.88 8.26 -22.59
N ASP A 156 -2.89 7.41 -21.57
CA ASP A 156 -4.01 6.55 -21.16
C ASP A 156 -4.98 7.25 -20.18
N ASN A 157 -4.81 8.56 -19.96
CA ASN A 157 -5.53 9.36 -18.96
C ASN A 157 -5.31 8.92 -17.50
N SER A 158 -4.33 8.07 -17.23
CA SER A 158 -3.87 7.78 -15.86
C SER A 158 -2.88 8.85 -15.40
N VAL A 159 -2.73 9.02 -14.10
CA VAL A 159 -1.73 9.90 -13.49
C VAL A 159 -0.57 9.07 -12.96
N TYR A 160 0.66 9.46 -13.31
CA TYR A 160 1.89 8.77 -12.93
C TYR A 160 2.79 9.69 -12.09
N PHE A 161 3.48 9.10 -11.11
CA PHE A 161 4.60 9.75 -10.43
C PHE A 161 5.87 9.64 -11.29
N SER A 162 6.57 10.74 -11.49
CA SER A 162 7.85 10.77 -12.21
C SER A 162 8.98 10.39 -11.26
N ALA A 163 9.52 9.18 -11.38
CA ALA A 163 10.55 8.70 -10.45
C ALA A 163 11.84 9.55 -10.52
N GLU A 164 12.18 10.06 -11.71
CA GLU A 164 13.35 10.91 -11.94
C GLU A 164 13.20 12.33 -11.36
N SER A 165 11.96 12.79 -11.12
CA SER A 165 11.71 14.10 -10.51
C SER A 165 12.17 14.20 -9.05
N TYR A 166 12.42 13.06 -8.39
CA TYR A 166 12.80 12.99 -6.99
C TYR A 166 14.26 12.53 -6.81
N PRO A 167 15.21 13.43 -6.49
CA PRO A 167 16.65 13.12 -6.53
C PRO A 167 17.10 11.95 -5.64
N SER A 168 16.42 11.74 -4.51
CA SER A 168 16.72 10.66 -3.56
C SER A 168 15.88 9.40 -3.77
N TYR A 169 15.25 9.23 -4.94
CA TYR A 169 14.44 8.06 -5.24
C TYR A 169 15.27 6.76 -5.08
N GLY A 170 14.72 5.81 -4.34
CA GLY A 170 15.39 4.54 -4.03
C GLY A 170 16.31 4.56 -2.79
N ALA A 171 16.44 5.69 -2.07
CA ALA A 171 17.28 5.77 -0.87
C ALA A 171 16.95 4.72 0.20
N LEU A 172 15.67 4.37 0.37
CA LEU A 172 15.23 3.38 1.36
C LEU A 172 15.62 1.94 0.99
N SER A 173 15.46 1.53 -0.28
CA SER A 173 15.79 0.18 -0.74
C SER A 173 17.28 0.02 -1.06
N GLY A 174 17.95 1.13 -1.37
CA GLY A 174 19.31 1.14 -1.92
C GLY A 174 19.36 0.90 -3.44
N ASN A 175 18.22 0.73 -4.10
CA ASN A 175 18.16 0.60 -5.55
C ASN A 175 18.39 1.97 -6.18
N LYS A 176 19.26 2.04 -7.20
CA LYS A 176 19.47 3.26 -7.98
C LYS A 176 18.64 3.20 -9.26
N LEU A 177 18.03 4.32 -9.66
CA LEU A 177 17.19 4.38 -10.86
C LEU A 177 17.87 3.83 -12.12
N HIS A 178 19.15 4.17 -12.36
CA HIS A 178 19.93 3.67 -13.51
C HIS A 178 20.22 2.15 -13.46
N ALA A 179 20.11 1.53 -12.28
CA ALA A 179 20.32 0.10 -12.10
C ALA A 179 18.99 -0.69 -12.12
N LEU A 180 17.84 0.00 -12.15
CA LEU A 180 16.55 -0.64 -12.32
C LEU A 180 16.43 -1.10 -13.77
N ARG A 181 16.39 -2.41 -13.97
CA ARG A 181 16.09 -2.99 -15.28
C ARG A 181 14.61 -2.74 -15.60
N PRO A 182 14.26 -2.43 -16.85
CA PRO A 182 12.89 -2.49 -17.31
C PRO A 182 12.29 -3.84 -16.93
N GLY A 183 11.10 -3.84 -16.29
CA GLY A 183 10.37 -5.08 -16.04
C GLY A 183 9.96 -5.74 -17.35
N HIS A 184 9.58 -7.01 -17.33
CA HIS A 184 9.20 -7.80 -18.52
C HIS A 184 8.08 -7.20 -19.41
N LYS A 185 7.43 -6.12 -18.98
CA LYS A 185 6.35 -5.41 -19.70
C LYS A 185 6.72 -3.98 -20.14
N PHE A 186 7.96 -3.55 -19.97
CA PHE A 186 8.40 -2.25 -20.49
C PHE A 186 9.26 -2.49 -21.71
N ASP A 187 8.64 -2.39 -22.88
CA ASP A 187 9.34 -2.31 -24.15
C ASP A 187 9.47 -0.82 -24.53
N PRO A 188 10.68 -0.24 -24.49
CA PRO A 188 10.91 1.13 -24.92
C PRO A 188 10.71 1.36 -26.42
N ASP A 189 10.76 0.29 -27.24
CA ASP A 189 10.57 0.35 -28.69
C ASP A 189 9.09 0.19 -29.08
N GLU A 190 8.22 -0.27 -28.17
CA GLU A 190 6.77 -0.16 -28.31
C GLU A 190 6.32 1.25 -27.88
N ASN A 191 5.91 2.06 -28.85
CA ASN A 191 5.35 3.40 -28.70
C ASN A 191 4.02 3.45 -27.90
N GLU A 192 3.70 2.38 -27.17
CA GLU A 192 2.45 2.11 -26.43
C GLU A 192 2.60 2.23 -24.91
N SER A 193 3.80 2.49 -24.39
CA SER A 193 3.99 2.70 -22.95
C SER A 193 3.38 4.05 -22.52
N ALA A 194 2.33 4.01 -21.69
CA ALA A 194 1.71 5.21 -21.12
C ALA A 194 2.65 6.04 -20.20
N LYS A 195 3.79 5.46 -19.81
CA LYS A 195 4.78 6.04 -18.92
C LYS A 195 5.92 6.68 -19.71
N ARG A 196 6.38 7.84 -19.26
CA ARG A 196 7.59 8.52 -19.75
C ARG A 196 8.88 7.76 -19.39
N PHE A 197 8.88 7.08 -18.24
CA PHE A 197 10.02 6.31 -17.74
C PHE A 197 9.56 4.99 -17.11
N HIS A 198 10.36 3.92 -17.26
CA HIS A 198 9.94 2.56 -16.86
C HIS A 198 9.71 2.39 -15.37
N ALA A 199 10.41 3.18 -14.55
CA ALA A 199 10.27 3.16 -13.10
C ALA A 199 9.13 4.07 -12.59
N ASP A 200 8.45 4.81 -13.46
CA ASP A 200 7.27 5.57 -13.09
C ASP A 200 6.13 4.62 -12.69
N TRP A 201 5.30 5.06 -11.74
CA TRP A 201 4.23 4.24 -11.18
C TRP A 201 2.94 5.05 -11.08
N ALA A 202 1.81 4.37 -11.18
CA ALA A 202 0.51 5.01 -11.24
C ALA A 202 0.12 5.55 -9.86
N LEU A 203 -0.26 6.83 -9.82
CA LEU A 203 -0.91 7.48 -8.69
C LEU A 203 -2.44 7.36 -8.79
N TRP A 204 -2.97 7.44 -10.01
CA TRP A 204 -4.40 7.30 -10.30
C TRP A 204 -4.57 6.59 -11.64
N LYS A 205 -5.32 5.48 -11.69
CA LYS A 205 -5.61 4.80 -12.96
C LYS A 205 -6.97 5.22 -13.47
N SER A 206 -7.04 5.55 -14.76
CA SER A 206 -8.33 5.72 -15.42
C SER A 206 -9.12 4.41 -15.32
N ALA A 207 -10.42 4.50 -15.06
CA ALA A 207 -11.30 3.33 -15.08
C ALA A 207 -11.61 2.96 -16.54
N GLY A 208 -11.40 1.69 -16.91
CA GLY A 208 -11.81 1.20 -18.22
C GLY A 208 -13.32 1.00 -18.32
N ASP A 209 -13.82 0.82 -19.54
CA ASP A 209 -15.26 0.76 -19.87
C ASP A 209 -16.04 -0.36 -19.16
N THR A 210 -15.35 -1.38 -18.64
CA THR A 210 -15.96 -2.53 -17.96
C THR A 210 -16.01 -2.40 -16.44
N ARG A 211 -15.48 -1.33 -15.85
CA ARG A 211 -15.57 -1.13 -14.40
C ARG A 211 -16.94 -0.56 -14.04
N THR A 212 -17.74 -1.39 -13.39
CA THR A 212 -18.94 -0.93 -12.68
C THR A 212 -18.53 0.05 -11.59
N GLN A 213 -19.24 1.18 -11.53
CA GLN A 213 -19.12 2.12 -10.43
C GLN A 213 -19.47 1.39 -9.12
N LEU A 214 -18.79 1.79 -8.04
CA LEU A 214 -19.07 1.37 -6.67
C LEU A 214 -20.56 1.47 -6.33
#